data_AF-A0A6A4TJZ9-F1
#
_entry.id   AF-A0A6A4TJZ9-F1
#
_cell.length_a   1.000
_cell.length_b   1.000
_cell.length_c   1.000
_cell.angle_alpha   90.00
_cell.angle_beta   90.00
_cell.angle_gamma   90.00
#
_symmetry.space_group_name_H-M   'P 1'
#
loop_
_entity.id
_entity.type
_entity.pdbx_description
1 polymer ?
#
loop_
_entity_poly.entity_id
_entity_poly.type
_entity_poly.pdbx_seq_one_letter_code
_entity_poly.pdbx_strand_id
1 'polypeptide(L)'
;MMSFLGRCNYSRNYIPSYCDNTAILRCLILDKGVRNLTLPLDWSSEAKACFIQLKQLLAHYAVIKLDKEQGKYKTEEVQPLEAGSAQKAELVAVMKALQRHSGEKINLYTDSAYVHGLCHWELTKIQRGSWNTSTGNAVKRQQEVQQLAEAIMQPKELAVIIKSTSKRNRPSLKGK
;
A
#
# COMPACT_ATOMS: atom_id res chain seq x y z
N MET A 1 17.24 6.63 -10.51
CA MET A 1 16.68 7.92 -10.05
C MET A 1 15.52 8.43 -10.91
N MET A 2 15.62 8.48 -12.24
CA MET A 2 14.56 9.04 -13.12
C MET A 2 13.16 8.42 -12.92
N SER A 3 13.07 7.11 -12.72
CA SER A 3 11.79 6.42 -12.43
C SER A 3 11.17 6.82 -11.07
N PHE A 4 11.99 7.26 -10.11
CA PHE A 4 11.50 7.79 -8.84
C PHE A 4 10.95 9.21 -9.03
N LEU A 5 11.68 10.10 -9.70
CA LEU A 5 11.19 11.45 -10.00
C LEU A 5 9.96 11.44 -10.92
N GLY A 6 9.85 10.47 -11.84
CA GLY A 6 8.65 10.26 -12.64
C GLY A 6 7.42 9.94 -11.78
N ARG A 7 7.58 9.08 -10.76
CA ARG A 7 6.52 8.81 -9.77
C ARG A 7 6.21 10.04 -8.91
N CYS A 8 7.22 10.79 -8.49
CA CYS A 8 7.01 12.05 -7.77
C CYS A 8 6.21 13.06 -8.63
N ASN A 9 6.52 13.16 -9.92
CA ASN A 9 5.82 14.05 -10.85
C ASN A 9 4.36 13.62 -11.07
N TYR A 10 4.11 12.31 -11.21
CA TYR A 10 2.74 11.79 -11.30
C TYR A 10 1.92 12.16 -10.06
N SER A 11 2.54 12.09 -8.88
CA SER A 11 1.92 12.44 -7.60
C SER A 11 2.14 13.91 -7.17
N ARG A 12 2.50 14.82 -8.08
CA ARG A 12 2.90 16.21 -7.75
C ARG A 12 1.87 16.98 -6.94
N ASN A 13 0.58 16.69 -7.13
CA ASN A 13 -0.53 17.36 -6.43
C ASN A 13 -0.60 16.99 -4.94
N TYR A 14 0.06 15.89 -4.54
CA TYR A 14 0.11 15.39 -3.17
C TYR A 14 1.45 15.70 -2.48
N ILE A 15 2.38 16.36 -3.18
CA ILE A 15 3.68 16.75 -2.63
C ILE A 15 3.65 18.27 -2.41
N PRO A 16 3.60 18.76 -1.16
CA PRO A 16 3.74 20.19 -0.86
C PRO A 16 5.02 20.74 -1.47
N SER A 17 5.00 21.97 -1.99
CA SER A 17 6.18 22.64 -2.57
C SER A 17 7.02 21.70 -3.46
N TYR A 18 6.37 20.98 -4.37
CA TYR A 18 6.97 19.93 -5.18
C TYR A 18 8.28 20.35 -5.88
N CYS A 19 8.34 21.57 -6.42
CA CYS A 19 9.53 22.09 -7.10
C CYS A 19 10.73 22.11 -6.16
N ASP A 20 10.56 22.65 -4.95
CA ASP A 20 11.62 22.77 -3.95
C ASP A 20 12.03 21.39 -3.43
N ASN A 21 11.03 20.56 -3.10
CA ASN A 21 11.25 19.21 -2.57
C ASN A 21 11.88 18.24 -3.59
N THR A 22 11.95 18.59 -4.88
CA THR A 22 12.62 17.77 -5.90
C THR A 22 13.86 18.42 -6.50
N ALA A 23 14.15 19.68 -6.18
CA ALA A 23 15.22 20.46 -6.81
C ALA A 23 16.59 19.80 -6.65
N ILE A 24 16.94 19.40 -5.43
CA ILE A 24 18.24 18.78 -5.09
C ILE A 24 18.44 17.49 -5.89
N LEU A 25 17.41 16.64 -5.99
CA LEU A 25 17.50 15.39 -6.74
C LEU A 25 17.55 15.59 -8.26
N ARG A 26 16.93 16.65 -8.76
CA ARG A 26 17.01 17.04 -10.17
C ARG A 26 18.42 17.53 -10.51
N CYS A 27 18.98 18.41 -9.68
CA CYS A 27 20.36 18.88 -9.82
C CYS A 27 21.37 17.70 -9.78
N LEU A 28 21.17 16.74 -8.88
CA LEU A 28 22.01 15.54 -8.78
C LEU A 28 22.04 14.72 -10.09
N ILE A 29 20.93 14.65 -10.82
CA ILE A 29 20.89 13.97 -12.13
C ILE A 29 21.51 14.84 -13.22
N LEU A 30 21.26 16.15 -13.19
CA LEU A 30 21.79 17.10 -14.17
C LEU A 30 23.32 17.16 -14.14
N ASP A 31 23.93 17.08 -12.95
CA ASP A 31 25.38 17.06 -12.76
C ASP A 31 26.08 15.91 -13.52
N LYS A 32 25.43 14.74 -13.60
CA LYS A 32 25.96 13.59 -14.37
C LYS A 32 25.62 13.66 -15.86
N GLY A 33 24.71 14.54 -16.27
CA GLY A 33 24.21 14.67 -17.62
C GLY A 33 23.02 13.74 -17.92
N VAL A 34 22.01 14.28 -18.61
CA VAL A 34 20.72 13.60 -18.88
C VAL A 34 20.82 12.31 -19.71
N ARG A 35 21.97 12.06 -20.35
CA ARG A 35 22.23 10.85 -21.15
C ARG A 35 23.01 9.77 -20.41
N ASN A 36 23.60 10.07 -19.25
CA ASN A 36 24.49 9.16 -18.52
C ASN A 36 23.78 8.49 -17.33
N LEU A 37 22.62 7.90 -17.59
CA LEU A 37 21.69 7.42 -16.55
C LEU A 37 22.17 6.19 -15.76
N THR A 38 23.24 5.54 -16.21
CA THR A 38 23.86 4.39 -15.56
C THR A 38 25.01 4.77 -14.64
N LEU A 39 25.51 6.02 -14.68
CA LEU A 39 26.60 6.45 -13.82
C LEU A 39 26.15 6.52 -12.35
N PRO A 40 27.03 6.16 -11.40
CA PRO A 40 26.76 6.34 -9.99
C PRO A 40 26.59 7.84 -9.66
N LEU A 41 25.60 8.13 -8.80
CA LEU A 41 25.32 9.49 -8.33
C LEU A 41 26.10 9.77 -7.03
N ASP A 42 26.61 10.99 -6.89
CA ASP A 42 27.32 11.42 -5.68
C ASP A 42 26.32 11.94 -4.64
N TRP A 43 25.90 11.04 -3.76
CA TRP A 43 24.85 11.33 -2.78
C TRP A 43 25.37 12.14 -1.59
N SER A 44 25.12 13.45 -1.61
CA SER A 44 25.29 14.30 -0.43
C SER A 44 24.30 13.94 0.68
N SER A 45 24.57 14.40 1.90
CA SER A 45 23.67 14.21 3.05
C SER A 45 22.30 14.86 2.80
N GLU A 46 22.29 16.04 2.18
CA GLU A 46 21.10 16.80 1.79
C GLU A 46 20.28 16.05 0.73
N ALA A 47 20.94 15.47 -0.28
CA ALA A 47 20.29 14.68 -1.30
C ALA A 47 19.63 13.41 -0.72
N LYS A 48 20.29 12.75 0.24
CA LYS A 48 19.71 11.60 0.97
C LYS A 48 18.50 12.01 1.79
N ALA A 49 18.59 13.12 2.54
CA ALA A 49 17.48 13.63 3.33
C ALA A 49 16.27 13.99 2.46
N CYS A 50 16.49 14.71 1.35
CA CYS A 50 15.47 15.05 0.37
C CYS A 50 14.79 13.80 -0.23
N PHE A 51 15.58 12.77 -0.58
CA PHE A 51 15.03 11.51 -1.07
C PHE A 51 14.15 10.80 -0.03
N ILE A 52 14.58 10.74 1.22
CA ILE A 52 13.81 10.13 2.32
C ILE A 52 12.51 10.90 2.55
N GLN A 53 12.57 12.23 2.61
CA GLN A 53 11.40 13.08 2.79
C GLN A 53 10.38 12.90 1.66
N LEU A 54 10.81 12.90 0.39
CA LEU A 54 9.91 12.64 -0.74
C LEU A 54 9.30 11.23 -0.66
N LYS A 55 10.07 10.24 -0.23
CA LYS A 55 9.56 8.88 -0.05
C LYS A 55 8.49 8.83 1.05
N GLN A 56 8.66 9.57 2.14
CA GLN A 56 7.65 9.68 3.21
C GLN A 56 6.41 10.44 2.73
N LEU A 57 6.58 11.55 2.01
CA LEU A 57 5.48 12.29 1.38
C LEU A 57 4.73 11.47 0.33
N LEU A 58 5.34 10.43 -0.24
CA LEU A 58 4.66 9.52 -1.16
C LEU A 58 4.05 8.31 -0.47
N ALA A 59 4.46 8.02 0.77
CA ALA A 59 3.92 6.92 1.55
C ALA A 59 2.63 7.38 2.23
N HIS A 60 1.51 7.26 1.53
CA HIS A 60 0.18 7.48 2.09
C HIS A 60 -0.64 6.20 2.03
N TYR A 61 -1.54 6.02 2.98
CA TYR A 61 -2.62 5.05 2.85
C TYR A 61 -3.92 5.79 2.55
N ALA A 62 -4.84 5.12 1.85
CA ALA A 62 -6.14 5.66 1.52
C ALA A 62 -7.22 4.61 1.71
N VAL A 63 -8.33 5.00 2.33
CA VAL A 63 -9.57 4.21 2.40
C VAL A 63 -10.61 4.89 1.54
N ILE A 64 -11.18 4.13 0.62
CA ILE A 64 -12.16 4.62 -0.36
C ILE A 64 -13.38 3.72 -0.29
N LYS A 65 -14.56 4.33 -0.24
CA LYS A 65 -15.84 3.63 -0.21
C LYS A 65 -16.64 3.95 -1.46
N LEU A 66 -17.38 2.96 -1.98
CA LEU A 66 -18.36 3.18 -3.03
C LEU A 66 -19.64 3.76 -2.41
N ASP A 67 -19.98 4.98 -2.79
CA ASP A 67 -21.30 5.56 -2.55
C ASP A 67 -22.28 4.88 -3.50
N LYS A 68 -23.17 4.05 -2.96
CA LYS A 68 -24.13 3.27 -3.73
C LYS A 68 -25.23 4.12 -4.36
N GLU A 69 -25.55 5.27 -3.76
CA GLU A 69 -26.60 6.15 -4.26
C GLU A 69 -26.13 6.94 -5.47
N GLN A 70 -24.88 7.42 -5.41
CA GLN A 70 -24.29 8.21 -6.49
C GLN A 70 -23.51 7.39 -7.52
N GLY A 71 -23.24 6.11 -7.23
CA GLY A 71 -22.40 5.25 -8.05
C GLY A 71 -20.94 5.72 -8.15
N LYS A 72 -20.47 6.51 -7.18
CA LYS A 72 -19.14 7.15 -7.19
C LYS A 72 -18.31 6.69 -6.00
N TYR A 73 -17.00 6.62 -6.21
CA TYR A 73 -16.07 6.39 -5.12
C TYR A 73 -15.83 7.69 -4.34
N LYS A 74 -15.91 7.59 -3.02
CA LYS A 74 -15.62 8.68 -2.09
C LYS A 74 -14.46 8.27 -1.19
N THR A 75 -13.50 9.18 -1.04
CA THR A 75 -12.42 9.04 -0.07
C THR A 75 -12.96 9.21 1.34
N GLU A 76 -12.78 8.20 2.19
CA GLU A 76 -13.12 8.29 3.61
C GLU A 76 -11.94 8.77 4.45
N GLU A 77 -10.72 8.34 4.09
CA GLU A 77 -9.52 8.69 4.82
C GLU A 77 -8.30 8.64 3.91
N VAL A 78 -7.40 9.61 4.06
CA VAL A 78 -6.04 9.57 3.53
C VAL A 78 -5.13 10.12 4.60
N GLN A 79 -4.10 9.39 4.97
CA GLN A 79 -3.08 9.87 5.90
C GLN A 79 -1.67 9.44 5.46
N PRO A 80 -0.66 10.26 5.74
CA PRO A 80 0.73 9.89 5.55
C PRO A 80 1.11 8.74 6.48
N LEU A 81 2.03 7.91 5.99
CA LEU A 81 2.64 6.83 6.74
C LEU A 81 4.00 7.31 7.24
N GLU A 82 4.15 7.44 8.56
CA GLU A 82 5.38 7.86 9.27
C GLU A 82 6.65 7.22 8.68
N ALA A 83 6.58 5.91 8.41
CA ALA A 83 7.59 5.17 7.66
C ALA A 83 7.02 3.84 7.11
N GLY A 84 7.31 3.52 5.85
CA GLY A 84 6.93 2.23 5.28
C GLY A 84 7.18 2.04 3.79
N SER A 85 6.93 0.81 3.34
CA SER A 85 6.83 0.45 1.92
C SER A 85 5.37 0.59 1.44
N ALA A 86 5.16 0.53 0.11
CA ALA A 86 3.83 0.48 -0.47
C ALA A 86 2.97 -0.66 0.13
N GLN A 87 3.56 -1.84 0.33
CA GLN A 87 2.87 -2.97 0.97
C GLN A 87 2.40 -2.66 2.40
N LYS A 88 3.19 -1.90 3.17
CA LYS A 88 2.79 -1.48 4.52
C LYS A 88 1.63 -0.50 4.47
N ALA A 89 1.65 0.44 3.51
CA ALA A 89 0.54 1.37 3.30
C ALA A 89 -0.76 0.63 2.92
N GLU A 90 -0.68 -0.37 2.04
CA GLU A 90 -1.82 -1.21 1.67
C GLU A 90 -2.38 -1.98 2.87
N LEU A 91 -1.51 -2.56 3.70
CA LEU A 91 -1.92 -3.29 4.90
C LEU A 91 -2.61 -2.36 5.91
N VAL A 92 -2.03 -1.19 6.17
CA VAL A 92 -2.62 -0.17 7.06
C VAL A 92 -3.97 0.32 6.52
N ALA A 93 -4.09 0.56 5.21
CA ALA A 93 -5.36 0.93 4.60
C ALA A 93 -6.45 -0.12 4.87
N VAL A 94 -6.12 -1.40 4.69
CA VAL A 94 -7.05 -2.51 4.95
C VAL A 94 -7.46 -2.57 6.42
N MET A 95 -6.51 -2.48 7.35
CA MET A 95 -6.81 -2.51 8.78
C MET A 95 -7.72 -1.35 9.18
N LYS A 96 -7.45 -0.14 8.66
CA LYS A 96 -8.28 1.05 8.92
C LYS A 96 -9.68 0.92 8.33
N ALA A 97 -9.80 0.36 7.12
CA ALA A 97 -11.10 0.09 6.51
C ALA A 97 -11.93 -0.92 7.33
N LEU A 98 -11.30 -2.01 7.79
CA LEU A 98 -11.95 -3.04 8.61
C LEU A 98 -12.41 -2.49 9.96
N GLN A 99 -11.56 -1.71 10.64
CA GLN A 99 -11.88 -1.08 11.92
C GLN A 99 -13.04 -0.09 11.80
N ARG A 100 -13.06 0.73 10.73
CA ARG A 100 -14.11 1.73 10.52
C ARG A 100 -15.48 1.11 10.26
N HIS A 101 -15.51 -0.05 9.59
CA HIS A 101 -16.76 -0.76 9.28
C HIS A 101 -17.02 -1.92 10.23
N SER A 102 -16.65 -1.76 11.51
CA SER A 102 -16.95 -2.74 12.56
C SER A 102 -18.46 -2.96 12.66
N GLY A 103 -18.88 -4.23 12.76
CA GLY A 103 -20.29 -4.62 12.78
C GLY A 103 -21.05 -4.54 11.44
N GLU A 104 -20.42 -4.06 10.37
CA GLU A 104 -21.04 -4.00 9.04
C GLU A 104 -20.76 -5.27 8.20
N LYS A 105 -21.56 -5.47 7.15
CA LYS A 105 -21.27 -6.45 6.09
C LYS A 105 -20.49 -5.74 4.98
N ILE A 106 -19.24 -6.14 4.74
CA ILE A 106 -18.37 -5.44 3.80
C ILE A 106 -17.71 -6.37 2.77
N ASN A 107 -17.50 -5.80 1.58
CA ASN A 107 -16.67 -6.38 0.53
C ASN A 107 -15.41 -5.51 0.40
N LEU A 108 -14.26 -6.04 0.80
CA LEU A 108 -12.98 -5.38 0.69
C LEU A 108 -12.33 -5.73 -0.66
N TYR A 109 -12.10 -4.72 -1.48
CA TYR A 109 -11.37 -4.87 -2.75
C TYR A 109 -9.92 -4.41 -2.58
N THR A 110 -8.98 -5.26 -2.97
CA THR A 110 -7.55 -4.92 -2.98
C THR A 110 -6.90 -5.42 -4.26
N ASP A 111 -5.91 -4.71 -4.79
CA ASP A 111 -5.01 -5.16 -5.86
C ASP A 111 -3.76 -5.85 -5.31
N SER A 112 -3.59 -5.88 -3.98
CA SER A 112 -2.47 -6.49 -3.31
C SER A 112 -2.66 -7.99 -3.13
N ALA A 113 -1.93 -8.78 -3.93
CA ALA A 113 -1.81 -10.22 -3.73
C ALA A 113 -1.26 -10.58 -2.35
N TYR A 114 -0.42 -9.71 -1.80
CA TYR A 114 0.15 -9.88 -0.47
C TYR A 114 -0.93 -9.75 0.62
N VAL A 115 -1.71 -8.66 0.62
CA VAL A 115 -2.75 -8.45 1.64
C VAL A 115 -3.86 -9.50 1.52
N HIS A 116 -4.29 -9.82 0.30
CA HIS A 116 -5.26 -10.90 0.08
C HIS A 116 -4.77 -12.23 0.65
N GLY A 117 -3.52 -12.63 0.34
CA GLY A 117 -2.93 -13.86 0.86
C GLY A 117 -2.84 -13.88 2.39
N LEU A 118 -2.45 -12.76 3.01
CA LEU A 118 -2.41 -12.63 4.46
C LEU A 118 -3.80 -12.76 5.08
N CYS A 119 -4.83 -12.08 4.56
CA CYS A 119 -6.17 -12.18 5.13
C CYS A 119 -6.69 -13.62 5.12
N HIS A 120 -6.49 -14.37 4.02
CA HIS A 120 -6.90 -15.77 3.95
C HIS A 120 -6.08 -16.69 4.87
N TRP A 121 -4.78 -16.44 4.97
CA TRP A 121 -3.92 -17.18 5.88
C TRP A 121 -4.29 -16.93 7.34
N GLU A 122 -4.53 -15.67 7.73
CA GLU A 122 -4.94 -15.30 9.09
C GLU A 122 -6.30 -15.89 9.46
N LEU A 123 -7.29 -15.84 8.55
CA LEU A 123 -8.57 -16.52 8.77
C LEU A 123 -8.37 -18.02 9.09
N THR A 124 -7.47 -18.68 8.37
CA THR A 124 -7.16 -20.10 8.59
C THR A 124 -6.44 -20.33 9.93
N LYS A 125 -5.65 -19.36 10.41
CA LYS A 125 -4.93 -19.43 11.69
C LYS A 125 -5.81 -19.15 12.90
N ILE A 126 -6.67 -18.13 12.82
CA ILE A 126 -7.68 -17.84 13.86
C ILE A 126 -8.51 -19.10 14.13
N GLN A 127 -8.90 -19.81 13.07
CA GLN A 127 -9.60 -21.09 13.19
C GLN A 127 -8.80 -22.20 13.88
N ARG A 128 -7.46 -22.17 13.81
CA ARG A 128 -6.55 -23.21 14.32
C ARG A 128 -5.87 -22.88 15.66
N GLY A 129 -5.94 -21.64 16.13
CA GLY A 129 -5.38 -21.21 17.41
C GLY A 129 -3.84 -21.25 17.53
N SER A 130 -3.08 -21.18 16.44
CA SER A 130 -1.60 -21.26 16.47
C SER A 130 -0.90 -20.18 15.63
N TRP A 131 0.17 -19.59 16.19
CA TRP A 131 0.89 -18.44 15.62
C TRP A 131 2.16 -18.80 14.83
N ASN A 132 2.49 -20.08 14.67
CA ASN A 132 3.72 -20.52 14.03
C ASN A 132 3.60 -20.50 12.49
N THR A 133 4.73 -20.33 11.80
CA THR A 133 4.80 -20.63 10.35
C THR A 133 4.79 -22.15 10.13
N SER A 134 4.52 -22.61 8.90
CA SER A 134 4.59 -24.04 8.56
C SER A 134 5.99 -24.65 8.78
N THR A 135 7.02 -23.82 8.83
CA THR A 135 8.41 -24.20 9.14
C THR A 135 8.77 -24.04 10.62
N GLY A 136 7.82 -23.75 11.51
CA GLY A 136 8.04 -23.61 12.95
C GLY A 136 8.70 -22.30 13.40
N ASN A 137 9.06 -21.41 12.47
CA ASN A 137 9.69 -20.12 12.78
C ASN A 137 8.65 -19.06 13.16
N ALA A 138 9.09 -18.09 13.96
CA ALA A 138 8.31 -16.89 14.26
C ALA A 138 8.07 -16.05 13.00
N VAL A 139 6.89 -15.43 12.91
CA VAL A 139 6.52 -14.59 11.76
C VAL A 139 7.32 -13.28 11.84
N LYS A 140 8.13 -12.98 10.81
CA LYS A 140 9.01 -11.78 10.77
C LYS A 140 8.29 -10.45 11.03
N ARG A 141 6.98 -10.37 10.76
CA ARG A 141 6.13 -9.19 10.97
C ARG A 141 4.94 -9.49 11.88
N GLN A 142 5.18 -10.23 12.96
CA GLN A 142 4.14 -10.74 13.85
C GLN A 142 3.17 -9.66 14.33
N GLN A 143 3.66 -8.47 14.70
CA GLN A 143 2.79 -7.39 15.19
C GLN A 143 1.80 -6.89 14.12
N GLU A 144 2.26 -6.64 12.89
CA GLU A 144 1.40 -6.21 11.78
C GLU A 144 0.35 -7.28 11.46
N VAL A 145 0.76 -8.55 11.52
CA VAL A 145 -0.09 -9.71 11.26
C VAL A 145 -1.14 -9.89 12.35
N GLN A 146 -0.77 -9.75 13.62
CA GLN A 146 -1.69 -9.87 14.75
C GLN A 146 -2.76 -8.76 14.72
N GLN A 147 -2.34 -7.52 14.45
CA GLN A 147 -3.29 -6.41 14.33
C GLN A 147 -4.24 -6.61 13.13
N LEU A 148 -3.78 -7.22 12.04
CA LEU A 148 -4.64 -7.57 10.90
C LEU A 148 -5.67 -8.63 11.30
N ALA A 149 -5.25 -9.67 12.03
CA ALA A 149 -6.13 -10.73 12.52
C ALA A 149 -7.25 -10.15 13.41
N GLU A 150 -6.91 -9.24 14.32
CA GLU A 150 -7.88 -8.52 15.15
C GLU A 150 -8.84 -7.66 14.32
N ALA A 151 -8.33 -6.96 13.30
CA ALA A 151 -9.13 -6.12 12.42
C ALA A 151 -10.12 -6.94 11.57
N ILE A 152 -9.71 -8.12 11.09
CA ILE A 152 -10.56 -9.02 10.27
C ILE A 152 -11.81 -9.47 11.04
N MET A 153 -11.74 -9.54 12.37
CA MET A 153 -12.86 -9.94 13.22
C MET A 153 -13.83 -8.79 13.55
N GLN A 154 -13.53 -7.55 13.14
CA GLN A 154 -14.36 -6.39 13.45
C GLN A 154 -15.67 -6.35 12.64
N PRO A 155 -15.68 -6.57 11.30
CA PRO A 155 -16.91 -6.57 10.53
C PRO A 155 -17.81 -7.77 10.89
N LYS A 156 -19.12 -7.62 10.68
CA LYS A 156 -20.08 -8.72 10.86
C LYS A 156 -19.91 -9.82 9.81
N GLU A 157 -19.72 -9.42 8.55
CA GLU A 157 -19.42 -10.32 7.44
C GLU A 157 -18.37 -9.64 6.54
N LEU A 158 -17.33 -10.37 6.17
CA LEU A 158 -16.23 -9.85 5.38
C LEU A 158 -15.96 -10.77 4.18
N ALA A 159 -16.00 -10.21 2.97
CA ALA A 159 -15.40 -10.81 1.79
C ALA A 159 -14.16 -10.00 1.37
N VAL A 160 -13.03 -10.68 1.20
CA VAL A 160 -11.79 -10.07 0.67
C VAL A 160 -11.62 -10.51 -0.78
N ILE A 161 -11.54 -9.55 -1.70
CA ILE A 161 -11.56 -9.79 -3.14
C ILE A 161 -10.32 -9.16 -3.78
N ILE A 162 -9.52 -9.98 -4.45
CA ILE A 162 -8.39 -9.50 -5.23
C ILE A 162 -8.79 -9.15 -6.66
N LYS A 163 -8.41 -7.95 -7.12
CA LYS A 163 -8.54 -7.60 -8.54
C LYS A 163 -7.40 -8.25 -9.33
N SER A 164 -7.72 -9.31 -10.07
CA SER A 164 -6.77 -9.91 -11.02
C SER A 164 -6.40 -8.90 -12.11
N THR A 165 -5.12 -8.51 -12.18
CA THR A 165 -4.54 -7.74 -13.30
C THR A 165 -4.12 -8.63 -14.47
N SER A 166 -4.33 -9.94 -14.37
CA SER A 166 -3.99 -10.89 -15.42
C SER A 166 -5.02 -10.84 -16.56
N LYS A 167 -4.59 -10.41 -17.75
CA LYS A 167 -5.32 -10.64 -19.01
C LYS A 167 -5.60 -12.13 -19.28
N ARG A 168 -5.00 -13.07 -18.55
CA ARG A 168 -5.08 -14.52 -18.83
C ARG A 168 -6.14 -15.29 -18.06
N ASN A 169 -6.75 -14.74 -17.00
CA ASN A 169 -7.80 -15.47 -16.27
C ASN A 169 -8.88 -14.50 -15.81
N ARG A 170 -9.81 -14.18 -16.73
CA ARG A 170 -11.16 -13.80 -16.31
C ARG A 170 -11.88 -15.09 -15.96
N PRO A 171 -12.38 -15.28 -14.73
CA PRO A 171 -13.30 -16.38 -14.48
C PRO A 171 -14.56 -16.10 -15.30
N SER A 172 -14.78 -16.88 -16.36
CA SER A 172 -16.11 -16.97 -16.95
C SER A 172 -16.98 -17.69 -15.93
N LEU A 173 -17.92 -16.97 -15.32
CA LEU A 173 -19.04 -17.58 -14.62
C LEU A 173 -19.84 -18.38 -15.66
N LYS A 174 -19.51 -19.67 -15.83
CA LYS A 174 -20.43 -20.62 -16.45
C LYS A 174 -21.38 -21.07 -15.36
N GLY A 175 -22.56 -20.46 -15.34
CA GLY A 175 -23.68 -20.98 -14.58
C GLY A 175 -24.08 -22.36 -15.11
N LYS A 176 -24.37 -23.26 -14.18
CA LYS A 176 -25.38 -24.30 -14.34
C LYS A 176 -26.28 -24.22 -13.12
#